data_AF-S0ESW7-F1
#
_entry.id   AF-S0ESW7-F1
#
_cell.length_a   1.000
_cell.length_b   1.000
_cell.length_c   1.000
_cell.angle_alpha   90.00
_cell.angle_beta   90.00
_cell.angle_gamma   90.00
#
_symmetry.space_group_name_H-M   'P 1'
#
loop_
_entity.id
_entity.type
_entity.pdbx_description
1 polymer ?
#
loop_
_entity_poly.entity_id
_entity_poly.type
_entity_poly.pdbx_seq_one_letter_code
_entity_poly.pdbx_strand_id
1 'polypeptide(L)'
;MQSLNALEDRRKVVLIKSLRTKNRFYALVEPERGIRNADTVEDIPDDLILGIAYPCLEDGLNDFAVIRTTFETIDLFPENDPLRAEMMEIVKEARDNLVRRLQELRDKLAARKAFFLGTDYNEFKQHALRVMQHGYQRRMLDGMMKLNVFCSVAEAEGYTDPNELPYFYEPNPSTSIDVFQELPPEAFIVRLFDDVLESVLNDANYQNQYRFDRNVFQKFLTVMFVNYATTEPIFYGINRGDYGVSSEKEMDTTPLYMAIRRELLAIEERLRVAPEEEVQPIVVPSLDSGAPAPAKEMQVSLPGELVNEEVLMGPISSLCSAALLLRRKSDPETQRIARVILADAEKLVDELKRLGIISPLTNNPGHVNNV
;
A
#
# COMPACT_ATOMS: atom_id res chain seq x y z
N MET A 1 -2.89 -24.84 -29.47
CA MET A 1 -1.77 -24.28 -30.23
C MET A 1 -1.00 -23.36 -29.31
N GLN A 2 0.14 -23.83 -28.77
CA GLN A 2 1.07 -22.96 -28.05
C GLN A 2 1.72 -22.03 -29.09
N SER A 3 1.57 -20.72 -28.88
CA SER A 3 2.17 -19.69 -29.73
C SER A 3 3.68 -19.88 -29.84
N LEU A 4 4.19 -19.94 -31.07
CA LEU A 4 5.62 -20.04 -31.42
C LEU A 4 6.47 -18.85 -30.91
N ASN A 5 5.87 -17.80 -30.32
CA ASN A 5 6.61 -16.62 -29.84
C ASN A 5 7.18 -16.76 -28.40
N ALA A 6 6.77 -17.76 -27.63
CA ALA A 6 7.25 -17.89 -26.24
C ALA A 6 8.71 -18.35 -26.11
N LEU A 7 9.33 -18.82 -27.20
CA LEU A 7 10.70 -19.34 -27.23
C LEU A 7 11.77 -18.31 -27.62
N GLU A 8 11.41 -17.07 -27.98
CA GLU A 8 12.38 -16.06 -28.46
C GLU A 8 12.34 -14.69 -27.75
N ASP A 9 11.51 -14.51 -26.72
CA ASP A 9 11.50 -13.23 -26.00
C ASP A 9 12.74 -13.07 -25.11
N ARG A 10 13.72 -12.31 -25.64
CA ARG A 10 15.01 -12.00 -25.00
C ARG A 10 14.94 -10.83 -24.02
N ARG A 11 13.79 -10.16 -23.91
CA ARG A 11 13.62 -9.02 -23.01
C ARG A 11 13.78 -9.44 -21.56
N LYS A 12 14.41 -8.56 -20.79
CA LYS A 12 14.62 -8.74 -19.35
C LYS A 12 13.66 -7.86 -18.56
N VAL A 13 13.28 -8.35 -17.39
CA VAL A 13 12.58 -7.52 -16.40
C VAL A 13 13.60 -6.61 -15.75
N VAL A 14 13.32 -5.32 -15.77
CA VAL A 14 14.13 -4.31 -15.08
C VAL A 14 13.26 -3.45 -14.19
N LEU A 15 13.76 -3.12 -13.01
CA LEU A 15 13.20 -2.09 -12.13
C LEU A 15 13.89 -0.75 -12.45
N ILE A 16 13.14 0.19 -13.01
CA ILE A 16 13.64 1.49 -13.46
C ILE A 16 13.14 2.57 -12.51
N LYS A 17 14.01 3.49 -12.10
CA LYS A 17 13.65 4.67 -11.31
C LYS A 17 13.70 5.94 -12.16
N SER A 18 12.66 6.78 -12.10
CA SER A 18 12.69 8.14 -12.65
C SER A 18 13.49 9.08 -11.76
N LEU A 19 14.33 9.95 -12.32
CA LEU A 19 14.94 11.05 -11.57
C LEU A 19 13.94 12.17 -11.32
N ARG A 20 13.05 12.43 -12.27
CA ARG A 20 12.08 13.53 -12.22
C ARG A 20 11.02 13.33 -11.14
N THR A 21 10.48 12.13 -11.06
CA THR A 21 9.38 11.80 -10.13
C THR A 21 9.84 10.90 -9.00
N LYS A 22 11.00 10.24 -9.11
CA LYS A 22 11.48 9.23 -8.15
C LYS A 22 10.59 7.98 -8.05
N ASN A 23 9.57 7.85 -8.89
CA ASN A 23 8.79 6.62 -9.01
C ASN A 23 9.65 5.49 -9.56
N ARG A 24 9.29 4.27 -9.18
CA ARG A 24 9.88 3.05 -9.71
C ARG A 24 8.83 2.22 -10.44
N PHE A 25 9.22 1.65 -11.58
CA PHE A 25 8.39 0.77 -12.36
C PHE A 25 9.17 -0.45 -12.82
N TYR A 26 8.50 -1.59 -12.89
CA TYR A 26 9.01 -2.74 -13.62
C TYR A 26 8.66 -2.61 -15.09
N ALA A 27 9.57 -3.03 -15.97
CA ALA A 27 9.34 -3.06 -17.41
C ALA A 27 10.05 -4.24 -18.06
N LEU A 28 9.53 -4.69 -19.21
CA LEU A 28 10.25 -5.58 -20.12
C LEU A 28 11.08 -4.74 -21.09
N VAL A 29 12.38 -4.95 -21.09
CA VAL A 29 13.32 -4.15 -21.87
C VAL A 29 14.22 -5.06 -22.71
N GLU A 30 14.34 -4.72 -23.99
CA GLU A 30 15.32 -5.33 -24.90
C GLU A 30 16.75 -5.03 -24.44
N PRO A 31 17.67 -6.01 -24.47
CA PRO A 31 19.06 -5.81 -24.07
C PRO A 31 19.76 -4.64 -24.78
N GLU A 32 19.43 -4.40 -26.05
CA GLU A 32 20.02 -3.38 -26.92
C GLU A 32 19.62 -1.95 -26.52
N ARG A 33 18.56 -1.81 -25.71
CA ARG A 33 18.06 -0.50 -25.24
C ARG A 33 18.97 0.16 -24.21
N GLY A 34 19.91 -0.60 -23.64
CA GLY A 34 20.90 -0.09 -22.70
C GLY A 34 20.36 0.25 -21.31
N ILE A 35 19.08 -0.03 -21.02
CA ILE A 35 18.49 0.14 -19.69
C ILE A 35 18.71 -1.17 -18.91
N ARG A 36 19.41 -1.07 -17.80
CA ARG A 36 19.72 -2.19 -16.90
C ARG A 36 18.82 -2.18 -15.68
N ASN A 37 18.82 -3.30 -14.96
CA ASN A 37 18.09 -3.39 -13.72
C ASN A 37 18.62 -2.41 -12.68
N ALA A 38 17.72 -1.82 -11.88
CA ALA A 38 18.00 -0.76 -10.91
C ALA A 38 18.53 0.56 -11.53
N ASP A 39 18.49 0.71 -12.86
CA ASP A 39 18.92 1.96 -13.48
C ASP A 39 18.01 3.12 -13.08
N THR A 40 18.61 4.30 -13.08
CA THR A 40 17.95 5.55 -12.83
C THR A 40 18.03 6.41 -14.09
N VAL A 41 16.88 6.72 -14.66
CA VAL A 41 16.72 7.46 -15.92
C VAL A 41 16.13 8.83 -15.65
N GLU A 42 16.32 9.80 -16.53
CA GLU A 42 15.71 11.13 -16.38
C GLU A 42 14.18 11.02 -16.31
N ASP A 43 13.60 10.43 -17.35
CA ASP A 43 12.17 10.13 -17.49
C ASP A 43 11.95 8.68 -17.92
N ILE A 44 10.85 8.08 -17.44
CA ILE A 44 10.46 6.73 -17.86
C ILE A 44 9.98 6.79 -19.32
N PRO A 45 10.56 6.00 -20.24
CA PRO A 45 10.15 6.00 -21.64
C PRO A 45 8.65 5.69 -21.83
N ASP A 46 7.96 6.47 -22.66
CA ASP A 46 6.49 6.41 -22.82
C ASP A 46 5.99 5.21 -23.65
N ASP A 47 6.89 4.59 -24.42
CA ASP A 47 6.59 3.38 -25.19
C ASP A 47 6.57 2.11 -24.34
N LEU A 48 7.14 2.14 -23.12
CA LEU A 48 7.16 0.98 -22.23
C LEU A 48 5.79 0.71 -21.59
N ILE A 49 5.44 -0.57 -21.50
CA ILE A 49 4.43 -1.06 -20.56
C ILE A 49 5.08 -1.25 -19.20
N LEU A 50 4.42 -0.72 -18.17
CA LEU A 50 4.96 -0.59 -16.83
C LEU A 50 4.15 -1.39 -15.83
N GLY A 51 4.86 -2.07 -14.93
CA GLY A 51 4.31 -2.79 -13.82
C GLY A 51 4.56 -2.06 -12.50
N ILE A 52 3.52 -1.95 -11.68
CA ILE A 52 3.56 -1.38 -10.33
C ILE A 52 3.42 -2.55 -9.35
N ALA A 53 4.53 -3.02 -8.79
CA ALA A 53 4.47 -3.94 -7.65
C ALA A 53 4.29 -3.17 -6.34
N TYR A 54 3.87 -3.84 -5.28
CA TYR A 54 3.60 -3.19 -3.99
C TYR A 54 4.75 -2.29 -3.47
N PRO A 55 6.03 -2.70 -3.50
CA PRO A 55 7.14 -1.85 -3.05
C PRO A 55 7.32 -0.54 -3.84
N CYS A 56 6.80 -0.46 -5.08
CA CYS A 56 6.87 0.76 -5.88
C CYS A 56 6.02 1.90 -5.29
N LEU A 57 4.95 1.59 -4.56
CA LEU A 57 4.13 2.59 -3.87
C LEU A 57 4.77 3.07 -2.56
N GLU A 58 5.54 2.22 -1.89
CA GLU A 58 6.22 2.57 -0.63
C GLU A 58 7.21 3.73 -0.80
N ASP A 59 7.78 3.91 -1.98
CA ASP A 59 8.67 5.04 -2.27
C ASP A 59 8.01 6.41 -2.07
N GLY A 60 6.69 6.47 -2.25
CA GLY A 60 5.90 7.68 -1.99
C GLY A 60 5.83 8.04 -0.51
N LEU A 61 5.90 7.05 0.40
CA LEU A 61 5.84 7.27 1.86
C LEU A 61 6.95 8.18 2.38
N ASN A 62 8.09 8.28 1.67
CA ASN A 62 9.17 9.18 2.05
C ASN A 62 8.74 10.64 2.07
N ASP A 63 8.01 11.10 1.05
CA ASP A 63 7.55 12.50 0.98
C ASP A 63 6.48 12.79 2.06
N PHE A 64 5.57 11.83 2.32
CA PHE A 64 4.64 11.93 3.44
C PHE A 64 5.35 12.00 4.80
N ALA A 65 6.37 11.18 5.01
CA ALA A 65 7.15 11.17 6.25
C ALA A 65 7.90 12.48 6.46
N VAL A 66 8.52 13.06 5.41
CA VAL A 66 9.16 14.38 5.47
C VAL A 66 8.15 15.45 5.89
N ILE A 67 6.98 15.50 5.25
CA ILE A 67 5.94 16.51 5.58
C ILE A 67 5.47 16.36 7.02
N ARG A 68 5.12 15.13 7.42
CA ARG A 68 4.62 14.84 8.77
C ARG A 68 5.65 15.20 9.84
N THR A 69 6.88 14.69 9.72
CA THR A 69 7.96 14.98 10.70
C THR A 69 8.34 16.44 10.74
N THR A 70 8.23 17.16 9.62
CA THR A 70 8.45 18.61 9.59
C THR A 70 7.37 19.33 10.40
N PHE A 71 6.09 18.95 10.28
CA PHE A 71 5.04 19.53 11.13
C PHE A 71 5.23 19.21 12.63
N GLU A 72 5.57 17.96 12.97
CA GLU A 72 5.90 17.56 14.34
C GLU A 72 7.02 18.44 14.94
N THR A 73 7.94 18.90 14.09
CA THR A 73 9.05 19.77 14.48
C THR A 73 8.65 21.25 14.53
N ILE A 74 7.84 21.73 13.59
CA ILE A 74 7.34 23.12 13.54
C ILE A 74 6.62 23.49 14.84
N ASP A 75 5.86 22.56 15.41
CA ASP A 75 5.09 22.77 16.63
C ASP A 75 5.95 23.02 17.88
N LEU A 76 7.27 22.76 17.80
CA LEU A 76 8.23 23.06 18.85
C LEU A 76 8.71 24.52 18.85
N PHE A 77 8.44 25.29 17.79
CA PHE A 77 8.90 26.66 17.63
C PHE A 77 7.76 27.69 17.80
N PRO A 78 7.99 28.89 18.37
CA PRO A 78 7.00 29.96 18.41
C PRO A 78 6.56 30.41 17.01
N GLU A 79 5.32 30.87 16.84
CA GLU A 79 4.75 31.24 15.52
C GLU A 79 5.57 32.27 14.73
N ASN A 80 6.29 33.17 15.42
CA ASN A 80 7.10 34.22 14.81
C ASN A 80 8.56 33.81 14.54
N ASP A 81 8.92 32.54 14.77
CA ASP A 81 10.28 32.05 14.54
C ASP A 81 10.56 31.94 13.03
N PRO A 82 11.62 32.57 12.50
CA PRO A 82 12.02 32.45 11.09
C PRO A 82 12.20 31.00 10.63
N LEU A 83 12.59 30.09 11.52
CA LEU A 83 12.75 28.67 11.21
C LEU A 83 11.44 28.01 10.77
N ARG A 84 10.27 28.52 11.21
CA ARG A 84 8.97 28.01 10.74
C ARG A 84 8.79 28.26 9.25
N ALA A 85 9.24 29.41 8.74
CA ALA A 85 9.16 29.70 7.31
C ALA A 85 10.07 28.76 6.50
N GLU A 86 11.30 28.52 6.98
CA GLU A 86 12.23 27.59 6.35
C GLU A 86 11.68 26.15 6.33
N MET A 87 11.08 25.70 7.43
CA MET A 87 10.43 24.38 7.51
C MET A 87 9.21 24.26 6.60
N MET A 88 8.43 25.33 6.43
CA MET A 88 7.33 25.33 5.47
C MET A 88 7.80 25.22 4.01
N GLU A 89 8.99 25.72 3.67
CA GLU A 89 9.58 25.46 2.34
C GLU A 89 9.97 23.98 2.16
N ILE A 90 10.42 23.28 3.22
CA ILE A 90 10.64 21.82 3.18
C ILE A 90 9.32 21.07 2.91
N VAL A 91 8.24 21.46 3.61
CA VAL A 91 6.89 20.89 3.38
C VAL A 91 6.46 21.11 1.93
N LYS A 92 6.70 22.30 1.39
CA LYS A 92 6.35 22.65 0.01
C LYS A 92 7.16 21.84 -1.01
N GLU A 93 8.47 21.68 -0.82
CA GLU A 93 9.31 20.86 -1.71
C GLU A 93 8.85 19.39 -1.72
N ALA A 94 8.60 18.82 -0.54
CA ALA A 94 8.10 17.46 -0.41
C ALA A 94 6.71 17.30 -1.03
N ARG A 95 5.84 18.32 -0.90
CA ARG A 95 4.54 18.36 -1.58
C ARG A 95 4.70 18.40 -3.10
N ASP A 96 5.59 19.23 -3.64
CA ASP A 96 5.83 19.32 -5.08
C ASP A 96 6.38 18.00 -5.66
N ASN A 97 7.17 17.26 -4.87
CA ASN A 97 7.59 15.89 -5.21
C ASN A 97 6.39 14.94 -5.22
N LEU A 98 5.55 14.98 -4.17
CA LEU A 98 4.37 14.13 -4.05
C LEU A 98 3.38 14.36 -5.20
N VAL A 99 3.13 15.62 -5.57
CA VAL A 99 2.31 16.00 -6.73
C VAL A 99 2.85 15.34 -8.00
N ARG A 100 4.15 15.50 -8.29
CA ARG A 100 4.78 14.91 -9.48
C ARG A 100 4.68 13.38 -9.52
N ARG A 101 4.88 12.72 -8.37
CA ARG A 101 4.77 11.26 -8.24
C ARG A 101 3.37 10.76 -8.55
N LEU A 102 2.38 11.33 -7.87
CA LEU A 102 0.98 10.92 -7.98
C LEU A 102 0.42 11.24 -9.36
N GLN A 103 0.81 12.39 -9.95
CA GLN A 103 0.46 12.74 -11.33
C GLN A 103 0.99 11.71 -12.32
N GLU A 104 2.28 11.33 -12.26
CA GLU A 104 2.81 10.33 -13.18
C GLU A 104 2.13 8.97 -13.01
N LEU A 105 1.86 8.53 -11.78
CA LEU A 105 1.11 7.30 -11.53
C LEU A 105 -0.30 7.38 -12.13
N ARG A 106 -1.04 8.45 -11.83
CA ARG A 106 -2.40 8.67 -12.32
C ARG A 106 -2.43 8.73 -13.84
N ASP A 107 -1.55 9.50 -14.46
CA ASP A 107 -1.49 9.69 -15.91
C ASP A 107 -1.15 8.37 -16.62
N LYS A 108 -0.19 7.60 -16.11
CA LYS A 108 0.20 6.32 -16.71
C LYS A 108 -0.86 5.23 -16.48
N LEU A 109 -1.58 5.23 -15.36
CA LEU A 109 -2.75 4.37 -15.15
C LEU A 109 -3.88 4.73 -16.13
N ALA A 110 -4.21 6.03 -16.24
CA ALA A 110 -5.25 6.53 -17.13
C ALA A 110 -4.93 6.22 -18.60
N ALA A 111 -3.67 6.37 -19.01
CA ALA A 111 -3.21 6.06 -20.36
C ALA A 111 -3.05 4.55 -20.63
N ARG A 112 -3.41 3.68 -19.68
CA ARG A 112 -3.21 2.22 -19.76
C ARG A 112 -1.76 1.84 -20.10
N LYS A 113 -0.81 2.57 -19.51
CA LYS A 113 0.63 2.36 -19.64
C LYS A 113 1.24 1.74 -18.40
N ALA A 114 0.65 1.97 -17.23
CA ALA A 114 1.06 1.33 -15.99
C ALA A 114 -0.06 0.46 -15.43
N PHE A 115 0.30 -0.65 -14.80
CA PHE A 115 -0.61 -1.65 -14.26
C PHE A 115 -0.11 -2.14 -12.91
N PHE A 116 -0.98 -2.16 -11.89
CA PHE A 116 -0.73 -2.91 -10.66
C PHE A 116 -0.57 -4.40 -10.96
N LEU A 117 0.56 -4.96 -10.51
CA LEU A 117 0.94 -6.36 -10.72
C LEU A 117 0.44 -7.24 -9.58
N GLY A 118 -0.20 -8.34 -9.92
CA GLY A 118 -0.77 -9.32 -8.99
C GLY A 118 -2.06 -8.86 -8.33
N THR A 119 -2.58 -7.69 -8.71
CA THR A 119 -3.75 -7.07 -8.09
C THR A 119 -5.00 -7.38 -8.90
N ASP A 120 -6.03 -7.95 -8.26
CA ASP A 120 -7.36 -8.04 -8.87
C ASP A 120 -8.09 -6.70 -8.72
N TYR A 121 -8.39 -6.03 -9.85
CA TYR A 121 -8.97 -4.69 -9.82
C TYR A 121 -10.44 -4.71 -9.38
N ASN A 122 -11.17 -5.80 -9.61
CA ASN A 122 -12.53 -5.94 -9.10
C ASN A 122 -12.50 -6.09 -7.58
N GLU A 123 -11.63 -6.93 -7.05
CA GLU A 123 -11.45 -7.05 -5.60
C GLU A 123 -10.98 -5.72 -5.01
N PHE A 124 -10.02 -5.04 -5.64
CA PHE A 124 -9.55 -3.72 -5.24
C PHE A 124 -10.72 -2.74 -5.09
N LYS A 125 -11.55 -2.60 -6.13
CA LYS A 125 -12.72 -1.72 -6.12
C LYS A 125 -13.68 -2.10 -4.98
N GLN A 126 -13.98 -3.39 -4.81
CA GLN A 126 -14.89 -3.85 -3.76
C GLN A 126 -14.33 -3.62 -2.35
N HIS A 127 -13.03 -3.79 -2.14
CA HIS A 127 -12.36 -3.49 -0.88
C HIS A 127 -12.37 -1.99 -0.58
N ALA A 128 -12.03 -1.14 -1.55
CA ALA A 128 -12.07 0.31 -1.38
C ALA A 128 -13.49 0.84 -1.09
N LEU A 129 -14.50 0.36 -1.82
CA LEU A 129 -15.91 0.70 -1.54
C LEU A 129 -16.35 0.26 -0.15
N ARG A 130 -15.88 -0.90 0.33
CA ARG A 130 -16.15 -1.34 1.71
C ARG A 130 -15.56 -0.37 2.73
N VAL A 131 -14.33 0.11 2.53
CA VAL A 131 -13.73 1.12 3.43
C VAL A 131 -14.51 2.44 3.39
N MET A 132 -15.02 2.86 2.21
CA MET A 132 -15.84 4.06 2.07
C MET A 132 -17.20 3.94 2.78
N GLN A 133 -17.86 2.78 2.70
CA GLN A 133 -19.24 2.59 3.15
C GLN A 133 -19.37 2.06 4.58
N HIS A 134 -18.49 1.14 4.98
CA HIS A 134 -18.57 0.41 6.25
C HIS A 134 -17.42 0.74 7.19
N GLY A 135 -16.39 1.42 6.68
CA GLY A 135 -15.20 1.75 7.42
C GLY A 135 -14.31 0.54 7.70
N TYR A 136 -13.15 0.81 8.27
CA TYR A 136 -12.19 -0.20 8.69
C TYR A 136 -11.53 0.19 10.01
N GLN A 137 -11.21 -0.79 10.84
CA GLN A 137 -10.66 -0.52 12.17
C GLN A 137 -9.31 0.19 12.08
N ARG A 138 -9.20 1.38 12.69
CA ARG A 138 -8.01 2.24 12.61
C ARG A 138 -6.73 1.53 13.04
N ARG A 139 -6.79 0.80 14.16
CA ARG A 139 -5.68 0.00 14.68
C ARG A 139 -5.18 -1.04 13.68
N MET A 140 -6.06 -1.65 12.89
CA MET A 140 -5.67 -2.63 11.88
C MET A 140 -5.00 -1.98 10.68
N LEU A 141 -5.46 -0.79 10.27
CA LEU A 141 -4.81 -0.02 9.21
C LEU A 141 -3.40 0.41 9.64
N ASP A 142 -3.27 0.95 10.86
CA ASP A 142 -1.99 1.37 11.43
C ASP A 142 -1.02 0.19 11.59
N GLY A 143 -1.48 -0.94 12.14
CA GLY A 143 -0.65 -2.15 12.30
C GLY A 143 -0.13 -2.68 10.97
N MET A 144 -1.03 -2.85 10.00
CA MET A 144 -0.67 -3.39 8.68
C MET A 144 0.29 -2.47 7.91
N MET A 145 0.07 -1.16 7.99
CA MET A 145 0.96 -0.17 7.36
C MET A 145 2.23 0.11 8.17
N LYS A 146 2.33 -0.42 9.40
CA LYS A 146 3.41 -0.13 10.37
C LYS A 146 3.58 1.36 10.64
N LEU A 147 2.46 2.07 10.74
CA LEU A 147 2.38 3.51 10.97
C LEU A 147 1.45 3.79 12.15
N ASN A 148 1.43 5.05 12.61
CA ASN A 148 0.44 5.55 13.57
C ASN A 148 -0.12 6.86 13.03
N VAL A 149 -1.00 6.76 12.03
CA VAL A 149 -1.67 7.90 11.36
C VAL A 149 -3.17 7.84 11.61
N PHE A 150 -3.76 6.65 11.60
CA PHE A 150 -5.20 6.50 11.76
C PHE A 150 -5.63 6.77 13.21
N CYS A 151 -4.94 6.19 14.17
CA CYS A 151 -5.20 6.42 15.60
C CYS A 151 -4.83 7.85 16.02
N SER A 152 -3.70 8.40 15.57
CA SER A 152 -3.29 9.77 15.93
C SER A 152 -4.30 10.84 15.49
N VAL A 153 -4.92 10.69 14.33
CA VAL A 153 -6.00 11.58 13.86
C VAL A 153 -7.23 11.46 14.75
N ALA A 154 -7.60 10.25 15.18
CA ALA A 154 -8.73 10.07 16.09
C ALA A 154 -8.45 10.66 17.49
N GLU A 155 -7.22 10.53 18.00
CA GLU A 155 -6.81 11.19 19.25
C GLU A 155 -6.92 12.72 19.15
N ALA A 156 -6.47 13.30 18.03
CA ALA A 156 -6.59 14.73 17.76
C ALA A 156 -8.05 15.20 17.63
N GLU A 157 -8.96 14.32 17.24
CA GLU A 157 -10.42 14.56 17.22
C GLU A 157 -11.07 14.45 18.60
N GLY A 158 -10.30 14.10 19.64
CA GLY A 158 -10.76 14.03 21.03
C GLY A 158 -11.33 12.66 21.43
N TYR A 159 -11.11 11.62 20.64
CA TYR A 159 -11.55 10.27 21.00
C TYR A 159 -10.63 9.62 22.04
N THR A 160 -11.21 9.10 23.11
CA THR A 160 -10.49 8.47 24.22
C THR A 160 -10.05 7.03 23.95
N ASP A 161 -10.72 6.33 23.04
CA ASP A 161 -10.30 5.01 22.56
C ASP A 161 -10.29 4.97 21.03
N PRO A 162 -9.17 5.36 20.40
CA PRO A 162 -9.05 5.39 18.95
C PRO A 162 -9.02 3.99 18.30
N ASN A 163 -8.82 2.93 19.10
CA ASN A 163 -8.52 1.59 18.58
C ASN A 163 -9.74 0.87 18.01
N GLU A 164 -10.94 1.17 18.52
CA GLU A 164 -12.20 0.55 18.08
C GLU A 164 -12.98 1.41 17.08
N LEU A 165 -12.45 2.59 16.76
CA LEU A 165 -13.10 3.51 15.84
C LEU A 165 -12.85 3.10 14.40
N PRO A 166 -13.91 2.98 13.58
CA PRO A 166 -13.74 2.82 12.15
C PRO A 166 -13.19 4.13 11.54
N TYR A 167 -12.27 3.97 10.59
CA TYR A 167 -11.93 4.99 9.61
C TYR A 167 -12.75 4.74 8.34
N PHE A 168 -13.33 5.80 7.80
CA PHE A 168 -14.01 5.79 6.51
C PHE A 168 -13.17 6.57 5.52
N TYR A 169 -12.99 6.02 4.32
CA TYR A 169 -12.46 6.83 3.23
C TYR A 169 -13.54 7.81 2.79
N GLU A 170 -13.32 9.10 3.01
CA GLU A 170 -14.22 10.18 2.62
C GLU A 170 -13.75 10.77 1.28
N PRO A 171 -14.48 10.57 0.16
CA PRO A 171 -14.22 11.29 -1.07
C PRO A 171 -14.19 12.81 -0.87
N ASN A 172 -13.49 13.52 -1.74
CA ASN A 172 -13.52 14.98 -1.72
C ASN A 172 -14.96 15.51 -1.85
N PRO A 173 -15.31 16.67 -1.26
CA PRO A 173 -16.69 17.17 -1.24
C PRO A 173 -17.35 17.34 -2.62
N SER A 174 -16.55 17.45 -3.68
CA SER A 174 -16.97 17.50 -5.08
C SER A 174 -17.43 16.15 -5.65
N THR A 175 -17.26 15.04 -4.91
CA THR A 175 -17.43 13.67 -5.40
C THR A 175 -18.30 12.85 -4.46
N SER A 176 -19.35 12.23 -4.99
CA SER A 176 -20.15 11.27 -4.22
C SER A 176 -19.57 9.86 -4.31
N ILE A 177 -19.86 9.04 -3.29
CA ILE A 177 -19.55 7.60 -3.31
C ILE A 177 -20.29 6.89 -4.46
N ASP A 178 -21.48 7.38 -4.84
CA ASP A 178 -22.25 6.80 -5.96
C ASP A 178 -21.46 6.86 -7.27
N VAL A 179 -20.75 7.96 -7.53
CA VAL A 179 -19.87 8.09 -8.71
C VAL A 179 -18.80 6.99 -8.70
N PHE A 180 -18.15 6.76 -7.55
CA PHE A 180 -17.18 5.68 -7.42
C PHE A 180 -17.80 4.30 -7.66
N GLN A 181 -19.02 4.06 -7.16
CA GLN A 181 -19.68 2.77 -7.29
C GLN A 181 -19.98 2.41 -8.76
N GLU A 182 -20.30 3.38 -9.59
CA GLU A 182 -20.66 3.16 -11.00
C GLU A 182 -19.45 2.96 -11.93
N LEU A 183 -18.24 3.40 -11.54
CA LEU A 183 -17.05 3.32 -12.39
C LEU A 183 -16.58 1.87 -12.60
N PRO A 184 -16.13 1.48 -13.81
CA PRO A 184 -15.43 0.20 -13.98
C PRO A 184 -14.14 0.16 -13.14
N PRO A 185 -13.63 -1.04 -12.79
CA PRO A 185 -12.49 -1.19 -11.88
C PRO A 185 -11.24 -0.35 -12.23
N GLU A 186 -10.86 -0.31 -13.50
CA GLU A 186 -9.72 0.46 -13.99
C GLU A 186 -9.94 1.97 -13.80
N ALA A 187 -11.14 2.46 -14.14
CA ALA A 187 -11.50 3.87 -13.95
C ALA A 187 -11.68 4.25 -12.48
N PHE A 188 -12.13 3.30 -11.66
CA PHE A 188 -12.21 3.47 -10.22
C PHE A 188 -10.84 3.76 -9.62
N ILE A 189 -9.82 2.97 -9.99
CA ILE A 189 -8.45 3.17 -9.50
C ILE A 189 -7.93 4.54 -9.91
N VAL A 190 -8.10 4.92 -11.19
CA VAL A 190 -7.70 6.25 -11.68
C VAL A 190 -8.40 7.36 -10.88
N ARG A 191 -9.72 7.26 -10.68
CA ARG A 191 -10.48 8.24 -9.89
C ARG A 191 -10.02 8.31 -8.44
N LEU A 192 -9.61 7.18 -7.85
CA LEU A 192 -9.09 7.15 -6.49
C LEU A 192 -7.76 7.90 -6.37
N PHE A 193 -6.87 7.77 -7.37
CA PHE A 193 -5.66 8.58 -7.46
C PHE A 193 -5.96 10.06 -7.73
N ASP A 194 -6.98 10.38 -8.53
CA ASP A 194 -7.44 11.76 -8.69
C ASP A 194 -7.91 12.37 -7.37
N ASP A 195 -8.70 11.65 -6.57
CA ASP A 195 -9.20 12.12 -5.28
C ASP A 195 -8.06 12.39 -4.27
N VAL A 196 -7.05 11.50 -4.24
CA VAL A 196 -5.82 11.72 -3.45
C VAL A 196 -5.06 12.94 -3.98
N LEU A 197 -4.88 13.06 -5.29
CA LEU A 197 -4.14 14.18 -5.89
C LEU A 197 -4.85 15.53 -5.67
N GLU A 198 -6.18 15.57 -5.80
CA GLU A 198 -7.02 16.73 -5.46
C GLU A 198 -6.78 17.14 -3.99
N SER A 199 -6.65 16.16 -3.07
CA SER A 199 -6.34 16.42 -1.66
C SER A 199 -4.93 16.98 -1.46
N VAL A 200 -3.93 16.45 -2.18
CA VAL A 200 -2.53 16.93 -2.17
C VAL A 200 -2.41 18.34 -2.76
N LEU A 201 -3.24 18.68 -3.75
CA LEU A 201 -3.26 19.99 -4.38
C LEU A 201 -3.99 21.05 -3.54
N ASN A 202 -4.69 20.66 -2.47
CA ASN A 202 -5.38 21.60 -1.59
C ASN A 202 -4.46 22.19 -0.52
N ASP A 203 -4.12 23.47 -0.64
CA ASP A 203 -3.28 24.21 0.32
C ASP A 203 -3.79 24.15 1.77
N ALA A 204 -5.11 24.08 1.96
CA ALA A 204 -5.71 24.04 3.30
C ALA A 204 -5.32 22.79 4.09
N ASN A 205 -4.87 21.73 3.41
CA ASN A 205 -4.41 20.50 4.05
C ASN A 205 -2.99 20.63 4.64
N TYR A 206 -2.25 21.68 4.30
CA TYR A 206 -0.86 21.90 4.74
C TYR A 206 -0.74 22.96 5.84
N GLN A 207 -1.84 23.25 6.54
CA GLN A 207 -1.83 24.21 7.66
C GLN A 207 -1.24 23.63 8.94
N ASN A 208 -1.40 22.32 9.18
CA ASN A 208 -0.85 21.60 10.33
C ASN A 208 -0.85 20.08 10.05
N GLN A 209 -0.16 19.34 10.92
CA GLN A 209 -0.08 17.88 10.84
C GLN A 209 -1.45 17.21 10.77
N TYR A 210 -2.37 17.61 11.64
CA TYR A 210 -3.69 16.97 11.73
C TYR A 210 -4.46 17.04 10.40
N ARG A 211 -4.50 18.21 9.76
CA ARG A 211 -5.18 18.38 8.47
C ARG A 211 -4.50 17.58 7.36
N PHE A 212 -3.17 17.53 7.35
CA PHE A 212 -2.42 16.74 6.39
C PHE A 212 -2.69 15.24 6.57
N ASP A 213 -2.53 14.74 7.80
CA ASP A 213 -2.73 13.33 8.13
C ASP A 213 -4.17 12.91 7.79
N ARG A 214 -5.18 13.67 8.24
CA ARG A 214 -6.60 13.39 8.01
C ARG A 214 -6.98 13.41 6.54
N ASN A 215 -6.64 14.47 5.82
CA ASN A 215 -7.22 14.71 4.49
C ASN A 215 -6.35 14.17 3.35
N VAL A 216 -5.06 13.92 3.59
CA VAL A 216 -4.10 13.54 2.55
C VAL A 216 -3.48 12.18 2.85
N PHE A 217 -2.86 12.02 4.02
CA PHE A 217 -2.07 10.81 4.30
C PHE A 217 -2.96 9.58 4.48
N GLN A 218 -4.05 9.68 5.26
CA GLN A 218 -5.00 8.57 5.44
C GLN A 218 -5.59 8.08 4.12
N LYS A 219 -5.89 8.99 3.18
CA LYS A 219 -6.39 8.63 1.84
C LYS A 219 -5.35 7.80 1.08
N PHE A 220 -4.11 8.26 1.02
CA PHE A 220 -3.03 7.52 0.35
C PHE A 220 -2.76 6.16 1.01
N LEU A 221 -2.73 6.10 2.34
CA LEU A 221 -2.57 4.84 3.08
C LEU A 221 -3.73 3.89 2.82
N THR A 222 -4.95 4.39 2.60
CA THR A 222 -6.07 3.54 2.21
C THR A 222 -5.84 2.90 0.84
N VAL A 223 -5.34 3.66 -0.15
CA VAL A 223 -4.98 3.12 -1.47
C VAL A 223 -3.93 2.02 -1.32
N MET A 224 -2.89 2.26 -0.52
CA MET A 224 -1.86 1.26 -0.26
C MET A 224 -2.41 0.03 0.46
N PHE A 225 -3.26 0.22 1.47
CA PHE A 225 -3.90 -0.86 2.23
C PHE A 225 -4.75 -1.75 1.32
N VAL A 226 -5.60 -1.14 0.49
CA VAL A 226 -6.45 -1.88 -0.44
C VAL A 226 -5.58 -2.61 -1.45
N ASN A 227 -4.57 -1.94 -2.02
CA ASN A 227 -3.64 -2.59 -2.95
C ASN A 227 -2.95 -3.79 -2.31
N TYR A 228 -2.46 -3.66 -1.08
CA TYR A 228 -1.88 -4.76 -0.33
C TYR A 228 -2.87 -5.91 -0.17
N ALA A 229 -4.08 -5.62 0.33
CA ALA A 229 -5.09 -6.63 0.63
C ALA A 229 -5.56 -7.44 -0.58
N THR A 230 -5.42 -6.89 -1.80
CA THR A 230 -5.91 -7.49 -3.05
C THR A 230 -4.79 -7.87 -4.01
N THR A 231 -3.54 -7.91 -3.55
CA THR A 231 -2.38 -8.28 -4.36
C THR A 231 -1.86 -9.67 -3.95
N GLU A 232 -1.53 -10.51 -4.94
CA GLU A 232 -0.91 -11.79 -4.67
C GLU A 232 0.41 -11.64 -3.89
N PRO A 233 0.65 -12.39 -2.79
CA PRO A 233 1.82 -12.22 -1.93
C PRO A 233 3.18 -12.31 -2.62
N ILE A 234 3.26 -12.99 -3.76
CA ILE A 234 4.50 -13.09 -4.56
C ILE A 234 4.99 -11.71 -5.02
N PHE A 235 4.09 -10.73 -5.18
CA PHE A 235 4.41 -9.36 -5.61
C PHE A 235 4.78 -8.42 -4.46
N TYR A 236 4.77 -8.89 -3.21
CA TYR A 236 5.26 -8.12 -2.07
C TYR A 236 6.79 -8.05 -2.03
N GLY A 237 7.49 -8.91 -2.78
CA GLY A 237 8.96 -8.96 -2.79
C GLY A 237 9.57 -9.41 -1.47
N ILE A 238 8.83 -10.21 -0.70
CA ILE A 238 9.23 -10.66 0.65
C ILE A 238 10.24 -11.82 0.64
N ASN A 239 10.55 -12.43 -0.51
CA ASN A 239 11.53 -13.51 -0.56
C ASN A 239 12.94 -12.95 -0.41
N ARG A 240 13.79 -13.63 0.36
CA ARG A 240 15.20 -13.24 0.56
C ARG A 240 15.97 -13.01 -0.76
N GLY A 241 15.63 -13.77 -1.79
CA GLY A 241 16.21 -13.64 -3.13
C GLY A 241 15.89 -12.32 -3.83
N ASP A 242 14.81 -11.65 -3.46
CA ASP A 242 14.34 -10.41 -4.09
C ASP A 242 15.06 -9.16 -3.53
N TYR A 243 15.76 -9.28 -2.39
CA TYR A 243 16.44 -8.15 -1.71
C TYR A 243 17.77 -7.77 -2.34
N GLY A 244 18.17 -6.49 -2.21
CA GLY A 244 19.47 -6.03 -2.68
C GLY A 244 19.53 -5.89 -4.22
N VAL A 245 18.46 -5.36 -4.80
CA VAL A 245 18.34 -5.11 -6.24
C VAL A 245 19.46 -4.16 -6.69
N SER A 246 20.26 -4.60 -7.65
CA SER A 246 21.34 -3.82 -8.26
C SER A 246 21.53 -4.20 -9.72
N SER A 247 22.29 -3.40 -10.48
CA SER A 247 22.60 -3.67 -11.88
C SER A 247 23.48 -4.91 -12.09
N GLU A 248 24.21 -5.34 -11.05
CA GLU A 248 25.17 -6.45 -11.12
C GLU A 248 24.58 -7.78 -10.62
N LYS A 249 23.48 -7.71 -9.86
CA LYS A 249 22.84 -8.90 -9.30
C LYS A 249 21.92 -9.54 -10.34
N GLU A 250 22.08 -10.85 -10.53
CA GLU A 250 21.16 -11.62 -11.36
C GLU A 250 19.81 -11.76 -10.66
N MET A 251 18.79 -11.10 -11.22
CA MET A 251 17.43 -11.08 -10.68
C MET A 251 16.45 -11.92 -11.50
N ASP A 252 16.78 -12.26 -12.75
CA ASP A 252 15.87 -12.89 -13.73
C ASP A 252 15.28 -14.23 -13.24
N THR A 253 15.97 -14.92 -12.33
CA THR A 253 15.57 -16.21 -11.76
C THR A 253 14.90 -16.10 -10.40
N THR A 254 14.75 -14.89 -9.86
CA THR A 254 14.10 -14.66 -8.58
C THR A 254 12.57 -14.83 -8.70
N PRO A 255 11.88 -15.32 -7.67
CA PRO A 255 10.44 -15.58 -7.75
C PRO A 255 9.63 -14.34 -8.15
N LEU A 256 9.98 -13.16 -7.63
CA LEU A 256 9.33 -11.90 -7.98
C LEU A 256 9.52 -11.56 -9.45
N TYR A 257 10.76 -11.56 -9.97
CA TYR A 257 11.04 -11.16 -11.36
C TYR A 257 10.43 -12.13 -12.37
N MET A 258 10.38 -13.43 -12.04
CA MET A 258 9.69 -14.42 -12.86
C MET A 258 8.18 -14.16 -12.91
N ALA A 259 7.55 -13.83 -11.77
CA ALA A 259 6.13 -13.49 -11.70
C ALA A 259 5.81 -12.20 -12.48
N ILE A 260 6.62 -11.16 -12.29
CA ILE A 260 6.53 -9.89 -13.01
C ILE A 260 6.66 -10.10 -14.52
N ARG A 261 7.65 -10.89 -14.97
CA ARG A 261 7.83 -11.19 -16.40
C ARG A 261 6.57 -11.81 -16.98
N ARG A 262 6.03 -12.84 -16.33
CA ARG A 262 4.82 -13.53 -16.76
C ARG A 262 3.64 -12.57 -16.89
N GLU A 263 3.47 -11.68 -15.92
CA GLU A 263 2.33 -10.77 -15.89
C GLU A 263 2.45 -9.63 -16.90
N LEU A 264 3.63 -9.04 -17.08
CA LEU A 264 3.86 -8.03 -18.11
C LEU A 264 3.61 -8.59 -19.52
N LEU A 265 4.04 -9.82 -19.80
CA LEU A 265 3.73 -10.49 -21.07
C LEU A 265 2.22 -10.73 -21.24
N ALA A 266 1.52 -11.11 -20.17
CA ALA A 266 0.07 -11.29 -20.20
C ALA A 266 -0.68 -9.96 -20.42
N ILE A 267 -0.18 -8.86 -19.85
CA ILE A 267 -0.71 -7.51 -20.09
C ILE A 267 -0.52 -7.12 -21.56
N GLU A 268 0.69 -7.28 -22.11
CA GLU A 268 0.97 -6.97 -23.52
C GLU A 268 0.06 -7.76 -24.47
N GLU A 269 -0.13 -9.06 -24.22
CA GLU A 269 -1.01 -9.89 -25.04
C GLU A 269 -2.48 -9.46 -24.92
N ARG A 270 -2.96 -9.10 -23.71
CA ARG A 270 -4.31 -8.55 -23.52
C ARG A 270 -4.49 -7.27 -24.33
N LEU A 271 -3.55 -6.33 -24.26
CA LEU A 271 -3.61 -5.07 -25.00
C LEU A 271 -3.54 -5.27 -26.51
N ARG A 272 -2.83 -6.31 -26.98
CA ARG A 272 -2.73 -6.65 -28.41
C ARG A 272 -4.04 -7.23 -28.98
N VAL A 273 -4.81 -7.95 -28.15
CA VAL A 273 -6.04 -8.63 -28.56
C VAL A 273 -7.29 -7.80 -28.25
N ALA A 274 -7.18 -6.80 -27.37
CA ALA A 274 -8.28 -5.93 -26.98
C ALA A 274 -8.84 -5.13 -28.17
N PRO A 275 -10.18 -4.97 -28.24
CA PRO A 275 -10.80 -4.07 -29.22
C PRO A 275 -10.32 -2.63 -29.01
N GLU A 276 -10.31 -1.81 -30.08
CA GLU A 276 -9.77 -0.43 -30.04
C GLU A 276 -10.37 0.42 -28.91
N GLU A 277 -11.65 0.22 -28.55
CA GLU A 277 -12.32 0.90 -27.44
C GLU A 277 -11.71 0.57 -26.07
N GLU A 278 -11.19 -0.64 -25.88
CA GLU A 278 -10.49 -1.04 -24.65
C GLU A 278 -9.03 -0.56 -24.64
N VAL A 279 -8.44 -0.11 -25.74
CA VAL A 279 -7.05 0.40 -25.74
C VAL A 279 -7.01 1.91 -25.51
N GLN A 280 -8.14 2.60 -25.61
CA GLN A 280 -8.22 4.04 -25.40
C GLN A 280 -7.92 4.44 -23.95
N PRO A 281 -7.37 5.65 -23.73
CA PRO A 281 -7.19 6.20 -22.40
C PRO A 281 -8.51 6.20 -21.63
N ILE A 282 -8.42 5.90 -20.35
CA ILE A 282 -9.55 5.93 -19.44
C ILE A 282 -9.98 7.38 -19.24
N VAL A 283 -11.17 7.72 -19.73
CA VAL A 283 -11.79 9.02 -19.47
C VAL A 283 -12.62 8.91 -18.20
N VAL A 284 -12.11 9.48 -17.10
CA VAL A 284 -12.89 9.65 -15.88
C VAL A 284 -13.77 10.89 -16.07
N PRO A 285 -15.11 10.80 -15.94
CA PRO A 285 -15.98 11.94 -16.15
C PRO A 285 -15.59 13.10 -15.24
N SER A 286 -15.40 14.28 -15.84
CA SER A 286 -15.21 15.54 -15.10
C SER A 286 -16.51 15.87 -14.38
N LEU A 287 -16.45 15.97 -13.05
CA LEU A 287 -17.62 16.26 -12.22
C LEU A 287 -17.98 17.74 -12.27
N ASP A 288 -18.58 18.17 -13.38
CA ASP A 288 -19.41 19.37 -13.40
C ASP A 288 -20.89 18.97 -13.29
N SER A 289 -21.50 19.38 -12.18
CA SER A 289 -22.94 19.46 -11.87
C SER A 289 -23.74 18.18 -11.51
N GLY A 290 -24.22 18.15 -10.26
CA GLY A 290 -25.67 18.07 -10.02
C GLY A 290 -26.26 16.87 -9.25
N ALA A 291 -26.64 17.14 -7.99
CA ALA A 291 -27.73 16.56 -7.18
C ALA A 291 -27.55 15.16 -6.52
N PRO A 292 -27.93 15.03 -5.22
CA PRO A 292 -27.77 13.79 -4.46
C PRO A 292 -28.94 12.82 -4.66
N ALA A 293 -28.64 11.53 -4.83
CA ALA A 293 -29.61 10.44 -4.78
C ALA A 293 -29.75 9.88 -3.35
N PRO A 294 -30.90 9.31 -2.97
CA PRO A 294 -31.18 8.95 -1.57
C PRO A 294 -30.58 7.59 -1.20
N ALA A 295 -30.03 7.52 0.02
CA ALA A 295 -29.42 6.34 0.62
C ALA A 295 -30.41 5.17 0.77
N LYS A 296 -29.94 3.96 0.44
CA LYS A 296 -30.65 2.70 0.67
C LYS A 296 -29.86 1.88 1.68
N GLU A 297 -30.41 1.71 2.88
CA GLU A 297 -29.89 0.80 3.89
C GLU A 297 -30.06 -0.65 3.42
N MET A 298 -28.98 -1.45 3.45
CA MET A 298 -29.08 -2.91 3.34
C MET A 298 -28.20 -3.56 4.41
N GLN A 299 -28.82 -4.47 5.16
CA GLN A 299 -28.29 -5.14 6.32
C GLN A 299 -27.24 -6.22 5.98
N VAL A 300 -26.17 -6.19 6.78
CA VAL A 300 -25.25 -7.23 7.27
C VAL A 300 -25.47 -8.69 6.84
N SER A 301 -24.38 -9.30 6.31
CA SER A 301 -23.86 -10.58 6.80
C SER A 301 -22.41 -10.85 6.30
N LEU A 302 -21.48 -11.02 7.25
CA LEU A 302 -20.14 -11.63 7.11
C LEU A 302 -20.28 -13.15 6.82
N PRO A 303 -19.37 -13.83 6.09
CA PRO A 303 -17.96 -14.02 6.50
C PRO A 303 -16.89 -14.15 5.39
N GLY A 304 -15.63 -13.96 5.76
CA GLY A 304 -14.45 -14.26 4.95
C GLY A 304 -13.17 -13.70 5.60
N GLU A 305 -12.76 -14.27 6.73
CA GLU A 305 -11.52 -13.89 7.42
C GLU A 305 -10.30 -14.27 6.56
N LEU A 306 -9.74 -13.26 5.89
CA LEU A 306 -8.34 -13.28 5.47
C LEU A 306 -7.50 -13.40 6.74
N VAL A 307 -6.74 -14.49 6.85
CA VAL A 307 -5.87 -14.75 7.99
C VAL A 307 -4.68 -13.80 7.90
N ASN A 308 -4.83 -12.61 8.51
CA ASN A 308 -3.81 -11.59 8.63
C ASN A 308 -2.77 -12.01 9.69
N GLU A 309 -1.49 -11.87 9.38
CA GLU A 309 -0.36 -12.17 10.28
C GLU A 309 -0.55 -11.53 11.68
N GLU A 310 -1.07 -10.31 11.75
CA GLU A 310 -1.36 -9.64 13.03
C GLU A 310 -2.58 -10.21 13.76
N VAL A 311 -3.59 -10.68 13.02
CA VAL A 311 -4.80 -11.32 13.58
C VAL A 311 -4.45 -12.68 14.20
N LEU A 312 -3.47 -13.39 13.64
CA LEU A 312 -2.92 -14.61 14.23
C LEU A 312 -1.97 -14.32 15.40
N MET A 313 -1.05 -13.37 15.23
CA MET A 313 0.02 -13.13 16.20
C MET A 313 -0.46 -12.37 17.44
N GLY A 314 -1.53 -11.57 17.35
CA GLY A 314 -2.11 -10.84 18.49
C GLY A 314 -2.59 -11.75 19.62
N PRO A 315 -3.49 -12.71 19.37
CA PRO A 315 -3.93 -13.69 20.37
C PRO A 315 -2.79 -14.54 20.92
N ILE A 316 -1.86 -14.98 20.07
CA ILE A 316 -0.67 -15.76 20.50
C ILE A 316 0.20 -14.94 21.46
N SER A 317 0.44 -13.66 21.14
CA SER A 317 1.22 -12.76 21.99
C SER A 317 0.52 -12.50 23.34
N SER A 318 -0.81 -12.42 23.34
CA SER A 318 -1.61 -12.27 24.57
C SER A 318 -1.54 -13.52 25.45
N LEU A 319 -1.64 -14.72 24.86
CA LEU A 319 -1.46 -16.00 25.55
C LEU A 319 -0.06 -16.13 26.16
N CYS A 320 0.98 -15.80 25.40
CA CYS A 320 2.36 -15.82 25.91
C CYS A 320 2.56 -14.82 27.05
N SER A 321 1.98 -13.62 26.95
CA SER A 321 2.03 -12.61 28.01
C SER A 321 1.35 -13.09 29.30
N ALA A 322 0.16 -13.68 29.17
CA ALA A 322 -0.56 -14.29 30.30
C ALA A 322 0.24 -15.45 30.92
N ALA A 323 0.82 -16.33 30.09
CA ALA A 323 1.66 -17.43 30.56
C ALA A 323 2.92 -16.93 31.28
N LEU A 324 3.57 -15.87 30.79
CA LEU A 324 4.71 -15.24 31.47
C LEU A 324 4.34 -14.67 32.84
N LEU A 325 3.12 -14.12 33.00
CA LEU A 325 2.61 -13.66 34.29
C LEU A 325 2.35 -14.84 35.25
N LEU A 326 1.77 -15.94 34.74
CA LEU A 326 1.55 -17.17 35.52
C LEU A 326 2.87 -17.80 35.96
N ARG A 327 3.91 -17.75 35.13
CA ARG A 327 5.25 -18.26 35.45
C ARG A 327 5.90 -17.54 36.64
N ARG A 328 5.49 -16.30 36.94
CA ARG A 328 6.00 -15.51 38.08
C ARG A 328 5.30 -15.85 39.40
N LYS A 329 4.27 -16.70 39.40
CA LYS A 329 3.56 -17.13 40.62
C LYS A 329 4.36 -18.19 41.36
N SER A 330 4.20 -18.25 42.68
CA SER A 330 4.96 -19.16 43.56
C SER A 330 4.49 -20.62 43.50
N ASP A 331 3.36 -20.89 42.85
CA ASP A 331 2.74 -22.21 42.78
C ASP A 331 3.40 -23.08 41.67
N PRO A 332 3.98 -24.25 42.01
CA PRO A 332 4.70 -25.09 41.04
C PRO A 332 3.82 -25.63 39.90
N GLU A 333 2.55 -25.95 40.15
CA GLU A 333 1.65 -26.44 39.11
C GLU A 333 1.28 -25.33 38.12
N THR A 334 1.03 -24.13 38.62
CA THR A 334 0.79 -22.93 37.80
C THR A 334 2.00 -22.60 36.92
N GLN A 335 3.22 -22.73 37.45
CA GLN A 335 4.44 -22.57 36.66
C GLN A 335 4.60 -23.66 35.60
N ARG A 336 4.23 -24.91 35.90
CA ARG A 336 4.27 -26.02 34.94
C ARG A 336 3.31 -25.78 33.77
N ILE A 337 2.08 -25.36 34.07
CA ILE A 337 1.07 -25.02 33.06
C ILE A 337 1.54 -23.87 32.17
N ALA A 338 2.12 -22.82 32.78
CA ALA A 338 2.68 -21.69 32.03
C ALA A 338 3.78 -22.11 31.02
N ARG A 339 4.65 -23.06 31.39
CA ARG A 339 5.69 -23.58 30.48
C ARG A 339 5.11 -24.35 29.30
N VAL A 340 4.05 -25.13 29.52
CA VAL A 340 3.36 -25.87 28.46
C VAL A 340 2.74 -24.90 27.45
N ILE A 341 2.05 -23.86 27.94
CA ILE A 341 1.43 -22.84 27.06
C ILE A 341 2.48 -22.14 26.19
N LEU A 342 3.62 -21.76 26.78
CA LEU A 342 4.71 -21.11 26.02
C LEU A 342 5.32 -22.03 24.96
N ALA A 343 5.57 -23.30 25.31
CA ALA A 343 6.15 -24.27 24.38
C ALA A 343 5.22 -24.62 23.21
N ASP A 344 3.91 -24.70 23.45
CA ASP A 344 2.95 -24.97 22.39
C ASP A 344 2.67 -23.73 21.53
N ALA A 345 2.73 -22.53 22.11
CA ALA A 345 2.71 -21.28 21.34
C ALA A 345 3.95 -21.14 20.43
N GLU A 346 5.13 -21.55 20.93
CA GLU A 346 6.38 -21.56 20.15
C GLU A 346 6.27 -22.47 18.93
N LYS A 347 5.83 -23.73 19.13
CA LYS A 347 5.61 -24.70 18.03
C LYS A 347 4.59 -24.20 17.01
N LEU A 348 3.50 -23.58 17.48
CA LEU A 348 2.47 -23.04 16.60
C LEU A 348 3.04 -21.95 15.69
N VAL A 349 3.81 -21.01 16.23
CA VAL A 349 4.45 -19.94 15.46
C VAL A 349 5.46 -20.51 14.46
N ASP A 350 6.25 -21.51 14.85
CA ASP A 350 7.22 -22.13 13.95
C ASP A 350 6.53 -22.89 12.80
N GLU A 351 5.39 -23.52 13.05
CA GLU A 351 4.60 -24.19 12.03
C GLU A 351 3.94 -23.19 11.07
N LEU A 352 3.43 -22.06 11.58
CA LEU A 352 2.91 -20.98 10.76
C LEU A 352 3.99 -20.37 9.85
N LYS A 353 5.22 -20.22 10.36
CA LYS A 353 6.39 -19.80 9.56
C LYS A 353 6.74 -20.83 8.49
N ARG A 354 6.76 -22.12 8.84
CA ARG A 354 7.07 -23.22 7.92
C ARG A 354 6.06 -23.30 6.76
N LEU A 355 4.79 -23.02 7.05
CA LEU A 355 3.71 -23.01 6.06
C LEU A 355 3.64 -21.72 5.24
N GLY A 356 4.49 -20.72 5.53
CA GLY A 356 4.50 -19.44 4.84
C GLY A 356 3.28 -18.55 5.12
N ILE A 357 2.55 -18.83 6.21
CA ILE A 357 1.36 -18.07 6.63
C ILE A 357 1.78 -16.78 7.34
N ILE A 358 2.90 -16.81 8.07
CA ILE A 358 3.50 -15.63 8.71
C ILE A 358 4.99 -15.53 8.34
N SER A 359 5.55 -14.34 8.39
CA SER A 359 6.94 -14.08 8.03
C SER A 359 7.96 -14.90 8.89
N PRO A 360 9.03 -15.44 8.28
CA PRO A 360 10.10 -16.12 9.02
C PRO A 360 10.79 -15.22 10.07
N LEU A 361 10.77 -13.90 9.84
CA LEU A 361 11.37 -12.88 10.69
C LEU A 361 10.44 -12.42 11.82
N THR A 362 9.17 -12.85 11.83
CA THR A 362 8.21 -12.49 12.86
C THR A 362 8.69 -12.99 14.21
N ASN A 363 8.71 -12.11 15.21
CA ASN A 363 9.16 -12.49 16.55
C ASN A 363 8.29 -13.62 17.11
N ASN A 364 8.91 -14.66 17.65
CA ASN A 364 8.21 -15.75 18.30
C ASN A 364 8.02 -15.40 19.79
N PRO A 365 6.81 -14.99 20.23
CA PRO A 365 6.57 -14.59 21.62
C PRO A 365 6.62 -15.79 22.59
N GLY A 366 6.51 -17.03 22.09
CA GLY A 366 6.67 -18.25 22.87
C GLY A 366 8.13 -18.61 23.14
N HIS A 367 9.06 -18.09 22.34
CA HIS A 367 10.48 -18.36 22.49
C HIS A 367 11.05 -17.53 23.65
N VAL A 368 11.18 -18.16 24.82
CA VAL A 368 11.78 -17.54 26.00
C VAL A 368 13.18 -18.10 26.20
N ASN A 369 14.21 -17.26 26.02
CA ASN A 369 15.58 -17.61 26.39
C ASN A 369 15.61 -17.97 27.88
N ASN A 370 16.02 -19.20 28.19
CA ASN A 370 16.27 -19.62 29.56
C ASN A 370 17.46 -18.80 30.10
N VAL A 371 17.16 -17.79 30.93
CA VAL A 371 18.08 -17.22 31.91
C VAL A 371 17.68 -17.73 33.27
#